data_AF-A0A7Y3FPY9-F1
#
_entry.id   AF-A0A7Y3FPY9-F1
#
_cell.length_a   1.000
_cell.length_b   1.000
_cell.length_c   1.000
_cell.angle_alpha   90.00
_cell.angle_beta   90.00
_cell.angle_gamma   90.00
#
_symmetry.space_group_name_H-M   'P 1'
#
loop_
_entity.id
_entity.type
_entity.pdbx_description
1 polymer ?
#
loop_
_entity_poly.entity_id
_entity_poly.type
_entity_poly.pdbx_seq_one_letter_code
_entity_poly.pdbx_strand_id
1 'polypeptide(L)'
;MNSRFRGARTLSASGRFLWAAVVVAASCQTAGGPGAPVPPPELPVVVVEPGSIPAADERAAEDLLAAAQTSFDANRYFEAIRTAEELLAAYPSSQASGEALRLTALAHERAGQRSEAVAAADRYLALLPGGDERAQEMWLLQARALSDEPSESLGRLLRITTLEGSSARLEGAELARAAIDSLDVEVLAEIVSAAPQDGVLRPLTEARLAVSYLEAGFGDEARVAARRSLDGGVAGVEAEWAAGVLEGELPPGRGRVTTFAIGAVLPETGPPALAQYALGIREGIELAVSTVLGDDFTVTARIADDQGDPLLGAELIEELEVTDSVVGVVG
;
A
#
# COMPACT_ATOMS: atom_id res chain seq x y z
N MET A 1 -32.25 -40.72 -35.33
CA MET A 1 -33.02 -41.66 -34.50
C MET A 1 -33.86 -40.87 -33.51
N ASN A 2 -35.19 -41.01 -33.63
CA ASN A 2 -36.30 -40.70 -32.73
C ASN A 2 -36.34 -39.47 -31.80
N SER A 3 -37.30 -38.61 -32.14
CA SER A 3 -38.13 -37.74 -31.30
C SER A 3 -38.81 -38.45 -30.12
N ARG A 4 -39.17 -37.70 -29.05
CA ARG A 4 -40.58 -37.53 -28.57
C ARG A 4 -40.71 -36.66 -27.28
N PHE A 5 -41.46 -35.56 -27.42
CA PHE A 5 -42.54 -35.02 -26.57
C PHE A 5 -42.66 -35.36 -25.07
N ARG A 6 -42.82 -34.32 -24.25
CA ARG A 6 -43.99 -33.95 -23.40
C ARG A 6 -43.52 -32.86 -22.39
N GLY A 7 -44.20 -31.76 -22.09
CA GLY A 7 -45.62 -31.43 -22.25
C GLY A 7 -46.30 -31.25 -20.88
N ALA A 8 -46.23 -30.03 -20.35
CA ALA A 8 -47.28 -29.31 -19.60
C ALA A 8 -47.61 -29.69 -18.13
N ARG A 9 -47.68 -28.69 -17.23
CA ARG A 9 -48.95 -28.05 -16.77
C ARG A 9 -48.77 -27.24 -15.47
N THR A 10 -49.26 -26.02 -15.54
CA THR A 10 -49.68 -25.15 -14.43
C THR A 10 -50.75 -25.79 -13.55
N LEU A 11 -50.68 -25.57 -12.23
CA LEU A 11 -51.85 -25.64 -11.35
C LEU A 11 -51.93 -24.36 -10.50
N SER A 12 -52.90 -23.54 -10.89
CA SER A 12 -53.58 -22.57 -10.05
C SER A 12 -54.37 -23.32 -8.97
N ALA A 13 -54.29 -22.85 -7.73
CA ALA A 13 -55.24 -23.21 -6.68
C ALA A 13 -55.59 -21.95 -5.88
N SER A 14 -56.75 -21.41 -6.27
CA SER A 14 -57.52 -20.38 -5.60
C SER A 14 -58.02 -20.83 -4.22
N GLY A 15 -57.88 -19.97 -3.20
CA GLY A 15 -58.53 -20.12 -1.90
C GLY A 15 -59.09 -18.78 -1.43
N ARG A 16 -60.38 -18.58 -1.65
CA ARG A 16 -61.19 -17.43 -1.19
C ARG A 16 -61.35 -17.48 0.33
N PHE A 17 -61.14 -16.37 1.06
CA PHE A 17 -61.79 -16.18 2.36
C PHE A 17 -62.18 -14.71 2.60
N LEU A 18 -63.49 -14.52 2.53
CA LEU A 18 -64.38 -13.67 3.35
C LEU A 18 -63.90 -12.31 3.86
N TRP A 19 -64.60 -11.30 3.35
CA TRP A 19 -64.83 -9.99 3.95
C TRP A 19 -65.32 -10.11 5.39
N ALA A 20 -64.63 -9.43 6.31
CA ALA A 20 -65.19 -9.01 7.59
C ALA A 20 -64.81 -7.53 7.80
N ALA A 21 -65.81 -6.67 7.68
CA ALA A 21 -65.71 -5.25 8.01
C ALA A 21 -65.56 -5.10 9.52
N VAL A 22 -64.41 -4.58 9.97
CA VAL A 22 -64.22 -4.13 11.35
C VAL A 22 -64.25 -2.60 11.34
N VAL A 23 -65.23 -2.09 12.07
CA VAL A 23 -65.45 -0.68 12.39
C VAL A 23 -64.25 -0.16 13.18
N VAL A 24 -63.46 0.73 12.57
CA VAL A 24 -62.39 1.47 13.27
C VAL A 24 -63.03 2.64 13.98
N ALA A 25 -63.20 2.49 15.30
CA ALA A 25 -63.48 3.61 16.18
C ALA A 25 -62.27 4.55 16.22
N ALA A 26 -62.53 5.83 15.95
CA ALA A 26 -61.59 6.92 16.06
C ALA A 26 -61.02 6.99 17.49
N SER A 27 -59.73 6.70 17.62
CA SER A 27 -58.93 7.18 18.74
C SER A 27 -57.95 8.20 18.16
N CYS A 28 -58.12 9.46 18.55
CA CYS A 28 -57.17 10.52 18.28
C CYS A 28 -55.88 10.23 19.07
N GLN A 29 -54.97 9.48 18.47
CA GLN A 29 -53.58 9.50 18.90
C GLN A 29 -52.89 10.58 18.07
N THR A 30 -52.50 11.66 18.74
CA THR A 30 -51.56 12.65 18.23
C THR A 30 -50.25 11.94 17.89
N ALA A 31 -50.13 11.54 16.63
CA ALA A 31 -48.90 11.03 16.06
C ALA A 31 -47.86 12.17 16.11
N GLY A 32 -46.89 12.05 17.02
CA GLY A 32 -45.65 12.79 16.91
C GLY A 32 -45.06 12.50 15.54
N GLY A 33 -44.92 13.56 14.72
CA GLY A 33 -44.37 13.43 13.38
C GLY A 33 -43.00 12.74 13.42
N PRO A 34 -42.60 12.06 12.34
CA PRO A 34 -41.22 11.59 12.21
C PRO A 34 -40.33 12.81 12.44
N GLY A 35 -39.55 12.76 13.53
CA GLY A 35 -38.53 13.78 13.78
C GLY A 35 -37.74 13.94 12.51
N ALA A 36 -37.61 15.18 12.03
CA ALA A 36 -36.74 15.48 10.91
C ALA A 36 -35.40 14.77 11.15
N PRO A 37 -34.85 14.07 10.14
CA PRO A 37 -33.52 13.48 10.29
C PRO A 37 -32.60 14.57 10.78
N VAL A 38 -32.01 14.36 11.96
CA VAL A 38 -30.99 15.26 12.50
C VAL A 38 -29.93 15.31 11.40
N PRO A 39 -29.62 16.49 10.82
CA PRO A 39 -28.58 16.58 9.82
C PRO A 39 -27.30 15.99 10.42
N PRO A 40 -26.56 15.17 9.66
CA PRO A 40 -25.32 14.61 10.15
C PRO A 40 -24.46 15.76 10.69
N PRO A 41 -23.77 15.56 11.82
CA PRO A 41 -22.92 16.60 12.39
C PRO A 41 -21.93 17.07 11.32
N GLU A 42 -21.99 18.35 10.96
CA GLU A 42 -21.02 18.96 10.05
C GLU A 42 -19.64 18.87 10.70
N LEU A 43 -18.65 18.38 9.95
CA LEU A 43 -17.28 18.34 10.42
C LEU A 43 -16.78 19.75 10.77
N PRO A 44 -15.94 19.89 11.80
CA PRO A 44 -15.37 21.18 12.15
C PRO A 44 -14.58 21.75 10.97
N VAL A 45 -14.73 23.05 10.74
CA VAL A 45 -13.98 23.80 9.73
C VAL A 45 -12.49 23.75 10.08
N VAL A 46 -11.67 23.45 9.07
CA VAL A 46 -10.21 23.49 9.20
C VAL A 46 -9.75 24.92 8.97
N VAL A 47 -8.96 25.44 9.88
CA VAL A 47 -8.37 26.78 9.80
C VAL A 47 -6.87 26.66 9.99
N VAL A 48 -6.09 27.41 9.21
CA VAL A 48 -4.63 27.31 9.22
C VAL A 48 -4.03 27.90 10.49
N GLU A 49 -4.51 29.05 10.93
CA GLU A 49 -4.12 29.67 12.19
C GLU A 49 -5.32 29.94 13.09
N PRO A 50 -5.28 29.53 14.38
CA PRO A 50 -6.40 29.77 15.27
C PRO A 50 -6.62 31.28 15.47
N GLY A 51 -7.86 31.74 15.32
CA GLY A 51 -8.18 33.14 15.48
C GLY A 51 -9.59 33.48 15.00
N SER A 52 -9.91 34.77 15.06
CA SER A 52 -11.12 35.33 14.47
C SER A 52 -10.75 36.62 13.76
N ILE A 53 -11.26 36.80 12.54
CA ILE A 53 -11.04 38.01 11.75
C ILE A 53 -12.36 38.79 11.59
N PRO A 54 -12.30 40.09 11.27
CA PRO A 54 -13.49 40.88 10.96
C PRO A 54 -14.34 40.26 9.83
N ALA A 55 -15.67 40.41 9.91
CA ALA A 55 -16.60 39.87 8.91
C ALA A 55 -16.41 40.44 7.49
N ALA A 56 -15.70 41.56 7.32
CA ALA A 56 -15.31 42.07 6.02
C ALA A 56 -14.13 41.29 5.43
N ASP A 57 -13.19 40.86 6.29
CA ASP A 57 -12.03 40.06 5.90
C ASP A 57 -12.43 38.62 5.62
N GLU A 58 -13.40 38.05 6.35
CA GLU A 58 -13.99 36.74 5.99
C GLU A 58 -14.58 36.77 4.58
N ARG A 59 -15.37 37.80 4.24
CA ARG A 59 -15.93 37.94 2.90
C ARG A 59 -14.87 38.07 1.81
N ALA A 60 -13.80 38.83 2.09
CA ALA A 60 -12.67 38.95 1.17
C ALA A 60 -11.94 37.61 0.98
N ALA A 61 -11.79 36.82 2.04
CA ALA A 61 -11.22 35.47 1.98
C ALA A 61 -12.12 34.51 1.18
N GLU A 62 -13.44 34.54 1.40
CA GLU A 62 -14.41 33.77 0.62
C GLU A 62 -14.36 34.12 -0.88
N ASP A 63 -14.26 35.41 -1.22
CA ASP A 63 -14.13 35.87 -2.60
C ASP A 63 -12.83 35.34 -3.26
N LEU A 64 -11.72 35.35 -2.53
CA LEU A 64 -10.44 34.78 -3.00
C LEU A 64 -10.54 33.26 -3.18
N LEU A 65 -11.18 32.54 -2.25
CA LEU A 65 -11.36 31.10 -2.36
C LEU A 65 -12.21 30.75 -3.59
N ALA A 66 -13.32 31.45 -3.80
CA ALA A 66 -14.17 31.26 -4.96
C ALA A 66 -13.43 31.53 -6.28
N ALA A 67 -12.57 32.55 -6.31
CA ALA A 67 -11.72 32.85 -7.46
C ALA A 67 -10.66 31.77 -7.72
N ALA A 68 -10.04 31.23 -6.66
CA ALA A 68 -9.09 30.11 -6.76
C ALA A 68 -9.78 28.85 -7.28
N GLN A 69 -10.95 28.49 -6.74
CA GLN A 69 -11.77 27.37 -7.20
C GLN A 69 -12.17 27.51 -8.67
N THR A 70 -12.64 28.70 -9.07
CA THR A 70 -12.97 29.00 -10.47
C THR A 70 -11.76 28.80 -11.39
N SER A 71 -10.56 29.16 -10.94
CA SER A 71 -9.33 28.95 -11.70
C SER A 71 -8.95 27.46 -11.78
N PHE A 72 -9.12 26.72 -10.68
CA PHE A 72 -8.87 25.28 -10.62
C PHE A 72 -9.81 24.51 -11.56
N ASP A 73 -11.11 24.79 -11.52
CA ASP A 73 -12.12 24.16 -12.38
C ASP A 73 -11.90 24.47 -13.86
N ALA A 74 -11.32 25.63 -14.16
CA ALA A 74 -10.90 26.02 -15.50
C ALA A 74 -9.54 25.40 -15.94
N ASN A 75 -8.97 24.49 -15.14
CA ASN A 75 -7.64 23.89 -15.33
C ASN A 75 -6.48 24.92 -15.34
N ARG A 76 -6.69 26.12 -14.78
CA ARG A 76 -5.65 27.16 -14.64
C ARG A 76 -4.94 27.00 -13.31
N TYR A 77 -4.25 25.87 -13.13
CA TYR A 77 -3.73 25.44 -11.84
C TYR A 77 -2.75 26.43 -11.20
N PHE A 78 -1.83 27.03 -11.96
CA PHE A 78 -0.90 28.04 -11.43
C PHE A 78 -1.61 29.31 -10.95
N GLU A 79 -2.71 29.71 -11.59
CA GLU A 79 -3.52 30.85 -11.15
C GLU A 79 -4.29 30.50 -9.87
N ALA A 80 -4.84 29.29 -9.81
CA ALA A 80 -5.49 28.77 -8.61
C ALA A 80 -4.55 28.73 -7.41
N ILE A 81 -3.32 28.20 -7.58
CA ILE A 81 -2.27 28.18 -6.56
C ILE A 81 -1.99 29.60 -6.08
N ARG A 82 -1.66 30.52 -6.99
CA ARG A 82 -1.31 31.90 -6.63
C ARG A 82 -2.42 32.58 -5.84
N THR A 83 -3.68 32.44 -6.27
CA THR A 83 -4.82 33.04 -5.58
C THR A 83 -5.11 32.38 -4.22
N ALA A 84 -4.96 31.06 -4.11
CA ALA A 84 -5.10 30.35 -2.84
C ALA A 84 -3.99 30.73 -1.85
N GLU A 85 -2.74 30.85 -2.31
CA GLU A 85 -1.62 31.31 -1.49
C GLU A 85 -1.78 32.77 -1.03
N GLU A 86 -2.35 33.63 -1.88
CA GLU A 86 -2.71 35.01 -1.53
C GLU A 86 -3.72 35.03 -0.36
N LEU A 87 -4.75 34.17 -0.41
CA LEU A 87 -5.68 33.99 0.71
C LEU A 87 -4.96 33.51 1.97
N LEU A 88 -4.13 32.47 1.86
CA LEU A 88 -3.42 31.89 2.99
C LEU A 88 -2.45 32.89 3.66
N ALA A 89 -1.83 33.77 2.88
CA ALA A 89 -0.94 34.81 3.38
C ALA A 89 -1.70 35.97 4.04
N ALA A 90 -2.83 36.39 3.46
CA ALA A 90 -3.59 37.54 3.96
C ALA A 90 -4.55 37.19 5.10
N TYR A 91 -5.12 35.98 5.09
CA TYR A 91 -6.23 35.56 5.95
C TYR A 91 -6.04 34.14 6.51
N PRO A 92 -4.92 33.80 7.18
CA PRO A 92 -4.65 32.45 7.68
C PRO A 92 -5.64 31.98 8.76
N SER A 93 -6.33 32.90 9.44
CA SER A 93 -7.38 32.58 10.43
C SER A 93 -8.81 32.59 9.86
N SER A 94 -8.99 32.79 8.55
CA SER A 94 -10.32 32.73 7.93
C SER A 94 -10.87 31.31 7.91
N GLN A 95 -12.19 31.18 7.89
CA GLN A 95 -12.85 29.88 7.71
C GLN A 95 -12.54 29.25 6.34
N ALA A 96 -12.18 30.07 5.35
CA ALA A 96 -11.78 29.63 4.02
C ALA A 96 -10.34 29.08 3.94
N SER A 97 -9.50 29.36 4.93
CA SER A 97 -8.06 29.06 4.87
C SER A 97 -7.73 27.57 4.76
N GLY A 98 -8.43 26.69 5.48
CA GLY A 98 -8.20 25.24 5.37
C GLY A 98 -8.52 24.72 3.97
N GLU A 99 -9.65 25.14 3.39
CA GLU A 99 -10.05 24.75 2.05
C GLU A 99 -9.10 25.31 0.98
N ALA A 100 -8.59 26.54 1.17
CA ALA A 100 -7.56 27.10 0.30
C ALA A 100 -6.26 26.28 0.33
N LEU A 101 -5.85 25.80 1.51
CA LEU A 101 -4.68 24.93 1.65
C LEU A 101 -4.90 23.56 0.99
N ARG A 102 -6.08 22.95 1.16
CA ARG A 102 -6.47 21.72 0.45
C ARG A 102 -6.42 21.90 -1.06
N LEU A 103 -7.02 22.99 -1.56
CA LEU A 103 -7.04 23.33 -2.98
C LEU A 103 -5.62 23.55 -3.53
N THR A 104 -4.73 24.14 -2.74
CA THR A 104 -3.32 24.34 -3.12
C THR A 104 -2.62 23.00 -3.37
N ALA A 105 -2.80 22.01 -2.47
CA ALA A 105 -2.25 20.66 -2.65
C ALA A 105 -2.78 19.99 -3.93
N LEU A 106 -4.10 20.03 -4.15
CA LEU A 106 -4.74 19.51 -5.36
C LEU A 106 -4.21 20.20 -6.62
N ALA A 107 -4.07 21.53 -6.60
CA ALA A 107 -3.62 22.30 -7.74
C ALA A 107 -2.15 22.02 -8.10
N HIS A 108 -1.27 21.86 -7.11
CA HIS A 108 0.11 21.44 -7.34
C HIS A 108 0.18 20.04 -7.96
N GLU A 109 -0.63 19.07 -7.50
CA GLU A 109 -0.67 17.73 -8.09
C GLU A 109 -1.07 17.79 -9.56
N ARG A 110 -2.14 18.53 -9.88
CA ARG A 110 -2.61 18.70 -11.26
C ARG A 110 -1.67 19.50 -12.16
N ALA A 111 -0.86 20.37 -11.58
CA ALA A 111 0.21 21.10 -12.26
C ALA A 111 1.48 20.25 -12.45
N GLY A 112 1.55 19.04 -11.89
CA GLY A 112 2.74 18.18 -11.93
C GLY A 112 3.84 18.58 -10.93
N GLN A 113 3.55 19.49 -10.00
CA GLN A 113 4.47 19.97 -8.97
C GLN A 113 4.42 19.03 -7.76
N ARG A 114 5.01 17.84 -7.93
CA ARG A 114 4.87 16.72 -6.99
C ARG A 114 5.37 17.06 -5.58
N SER A 115 6.54 17.67 -5.45
CA SER A 115 7.12 18.00 -4.14
C SER A 115 6.29 19.06 -3.40
N GLU A 116 5.80 20.06 -4.12
CA GLU A 116 4.94 21.10 -3.58
C GLU A 116 3.55 20.55 -3.19
N ALA A 117 3.01 19.61 -3.97
CA ALA A 117 1.77 18.91 -3.66
C ALA A 117 1.88 18.13 -2.34
N VAL A 118 2.98 17.38 -2.16
CA VAL A 118 3.26 16.64 -0.93
C VAL A 118 3.39 17.58 0.26
N ALA A 119 4.15 18.67 0.12
CA ALA A 119 4.35 19.65 1.19
C ALA A 119 3.05 20.35 1.61
N ALA A 120 2.20 20.74 0.65
CA ALA A 120 0.90 21.34 0.95
C ALA A 120 -0.06 20.33 1.60
N ALA A 121 -0.06 19.08 1.16
CA ALA A 121 -0.84 18.00 1.76
C ALA A 121 -0.40 17.71 3.20
N ASP A 122 0.91 17.66 3.48
CA ASP A 122 1.43 17.47 4.85
C ASP A 122 0.98 18.60 5.79
N ARG A 123 1.03 19.86 5.31
CA ARG A 123 0.54 21.00 6.09
C ARG A 123 -0.95 20.88 6.40
N TYR A 124 -1.75 20.44 5.43
CA TYR A 124 -3.19 20.24 5.65
C TYR A 124 -3.46 19.10 6.63
N LEU A 125 -2.81 17.96 6.45
CA LEU A 125 -2.92 16.78 7.32
C LEU A 125 -2.54 17.10 8.77
N ALA A 126 -1.56 17.97 9.00
CA ALA A 126 -1.16 18.41 10.33
C ALA A 126 -2.25 19.22 11.07
N LEU A 127 -3.24 19.77 10.35
CA LEU A 127 -4.37 20.49 10.94
C LEU A 127 -5.55 19.57 11.28
N LEU A 128 -5.56 18.34 10.76
CA LEU A 128 -6.65 17.41 10.96
C LEU A 128 -6.50 16.63 12.27
N PRO A 129 -7.59 16.38 13.00
CA PRO A 129 -7.58 15.40 14.08
C PRO A 129 -7.30 14.00 13.53
N GLY A 130 -6.77 13.12 14.39
CA GLY A 130 -6.55 11.72 14.03
C GLY A 130 -7.86 11.04 13.60
N GLY A 131 -7.84 10.33 12.48
CA GLY A 131 -9.00 9.64 11.92
C GLY A 131 -9.99 10.53 11.16
N ASP A 132 -9.64 11.80 10.89
CA ASP A 132 -10.47 12.66 10.04
C ASP A 132 -10.58 12.10 8.61
N GLU A 133 -11.80 11.91 8.12
CA GLU A 133 -12.06 11.33 6.80
C GLU A 133 -11.48 12.17 5.65
N ARG A 134 -11.27 13.47 5.86
CA ARG A 134 -10.64 14.35 4.85
C ARG A 134 -9.16 14.02 4.63
N ALA A 135 -8.54 13.28 5.56
CA ALA A 135 -7.16 12.83 5.41
C ALA A 135 -6.99 11.86 4.25
N GLN A 136 -8.03 11.06 3.92
CA GLN A 136 -7.93 10.03 2.88
C GLN A 136 -7.52 10.61 1.52
N GLU A 137 -8.08 11.76 1.14
CA GLU A 137 -7.81 12.41 -0.14
C GLU A 137 -6.35 12.88 -0.22
N MET A 138 -5.84 13.45 0.87
CA MET A 138 -4.46 13.93 0.93
C MET A 138 -3.46 12.78 0.94
N TRP A 139 -3.72 11.68 1.66
CA TRP A 139 -2.86 10.50 1.62
C TRP A 139 -2.81 9.88 0.23
N LEU A 140 -3.96 9.75 -0.45
CA LEU A 140 -4.02 9.21 -1.81
C LEU A 140 -3.31 10.15 -2.81
N LEU A 141 -3.47 11.45 -2.67
CA LEU A 141 -2.74 12.45 -3.46
C LEU A 141 -1.23 12.32 -3.26
N GLN A 142 -0.75 12.22 -2.03
CA GLN A 142 0.67 12.05 -1.74
C GLN A 142 1.20 10.75 -2.32
N ALA A 143 0.47 9.64 -2.16
CA ALA A 143 0.86 8.35 -2.73
C ALA A 143 1.03 8.41 -4.25
N ARG A 144 0.14 9.13 -4.94
CA ARG A 144 0.24 9.36 -6.39
C ARG A 144 1.41 10.26 -6.75
N ALA A 145 1.63 11.34 -6.01
CA ALA A 145 2.76 12.25 -6.23
C ALA A 145 4.12 11.56 -6.02
N LEU A 146 4.16 10.56 -5.13
CA LEU A 146 5.33 9.77 -4.76
C LEU A 146 5.42 8.44 -5.53
N SER A 147 4.71 8.26 -6.65
CA SER A 147 4.68 6.99 -7.39
C SER A 147 6.05 6.46 -7.81
N ASP A 148 7.03 7.35 -7.96
CA ASP A 148 8.41 7.04 -8.35
C ASP A 148 9.29 6.68 -7.14
N GLU A 149 8.74 6.76 -5.92
CA GLU A 149 9.36 6.44 -4.63
C GLU A 149 8.51 5.38 -3.90
N PRO A 150 8.61 4.09 -4.29
CA PRO A 150 7.67 3.04 -3.87
C PRO A 150 7.50 2.91 -2.36
N SER A 151 8.59 3.01 -1.59
CA SER A 151 8.55 2.92 -0.13
C SER A 151 7.72 4.02 0.49
N GLU A 152 7.92 5.27 0.05
CA GLU A 152 7.20 6.44 0.55
C GLU A 152 5.73 6.38 0.12
N SER A 153 5.47 6.04 -1.14
CA SER A 153 4.11 5.88 -1.68
C SER A 153 3.30 4.86 -0.87
N LEU A 154 3.85 3.66 -0.66
CA LEU A 154 3.20 2.62 0.14
C LEU A 154 3.01 3.07 1.61
N GLY A 155 4.01 3.75 2.18
CA GLY A 155 3.92 4.33 3.51
C GLY A 155 2.75 5.31 3.67
N ARG A 156 2.45 6.13 2.65
CA ARG A 156 1.25 7.01 2.64
C ARG A 156 -0.04 6.20 2.52
N LEU A 157 -0.09 5.22 1.61
CA LEU A 157 -1.26 4.37 1.39
C LEU A 157 -1.69 3.61 2.65
N LEU A 158 -0.72 3.09 3.40
CA LEU A 158 -1.01 2.33 4.62
C LEU A 158 -1.51 3.19 5.79
N ARG A 159 -1.40 4.52 5.71
CA ARG A 159 -2.01 5.45 6.69
C ARG A 159 -3.50 5.65 6.46
N ILE A 160 -4.02 5.22 5.32
CA ILE A 160 -5.44 5.37 4.99
C ILE A 160 -6.24 4.33 5.76
N THR A 161 -7.04 4.77 6.73
CA THR A 161 -7.90 3.91 7.55
C THR A 161 -9.28 3.70 6.92
N THR A 162 -9.71 4.62 6.06
CA THR A 162 -10.96 4.53 5.31
C THR A 162 -10.74 4.97 3.85
N LEU A 163 -11.28 4.19 2.90
CA LEU A 163 -11.32 4.55 1.48
C LEU A 163 -12.77 4.52 1.01
N GLU A 164 -13.36 5.70 0.91
CA GLU A 164 -14.74 5.85 0.45
C GLU A 164 -14.84 5.90 -1.08
N GLY A 165 -15.87 5.27 -1.62
CA GLY A 165 -16.08 5.16 -3.07
C GLY A 165 -15.31 4.02 -3.73
N SER A 166 -15.82 3.55 -4.87
CA SER A 166 -15.18 2.47 -5.64
C SER A 166 -13.90 2.94 -6.33
N SER A 167 -13.87 4.18 -6.84
CA SER A 167 -12.72 4.72 -7.57
C SER A 167 -11.49 4.85 -6.67
N ALA A 168 -11.62 5.44 -5.48
CA ALA A 168 -10.51 5.60 -4.55
C ALA A 168 -9.97 4.25 -4.05
N ARG A 169 -10.85 3.27 -3.80
CA ARG A 169 -10.45 1.91 -3.43
C ARG A 169 -9.66 1.20 -4.54
N LEU A 170 -10.13 1.31 -5.78
CA LEU A 170 -9.43 0.74 -6.93
C LEU A 170 -8.07 1.42 -7.11
N GLU A 171 -8.03 2.74 -7.08
CA GLU A 171 -6.79 3.50 -7.23
C GLU A 171 -5.77 3.19 -6.12
N GLY A 172 -6.20 3.23 -4.85
CA GLY A 172 -5.32 2.94 -3.72
C GLY A 172 -4.76 1.52 -3.78
N ALA A 173 -5.58 0.54 -4.20
CA ALA A 173 -5.12 -0.83 -4.40
C ALA A 173 -4.11 -0.93 -5.55
N GLU A 174 -4.35 -0.29 -6.70
CA GLU A 174 -3.42 -0.30 -7.84
C GLU A 174 -2.07 0.34 -7.48
N LEU A 175 -2.09 1.50 -6.82
CA LEU A 175 -0.86 2.16 -6.36
C LEU A 175 -0.12 1.28 -5.34
N ALA A 176 -0.83 0.64 -4.40
CA ALA A 176 -0.21 -0.27 -3.44
C ALA A 176 0.45 -1.46 -4.14
N ARG A 177 -0.23 -2.10 -5.10
CA ARG A 177 0.32 -3.22 -5.87
C ARG A 177 1.59 -2.81 -6.61
N ALA A 178 1.54 -1.70 -7.34
CA ALA A 178 2.68 -1.20 -8.11
C ALA A 178 3.89 -0.89 -7.20
N ALA A 179 3.64 -0.29 -6.03
CA ALA A 179 4.68 -0.02 -5.06
C ALA A 179 5.28 -1.33 -4.51
N ILE A 180 4.43 -2.27 -4.06
CA ILE A 180 4.86 -3.56 -3.50
C ILE A 180 5.68 -4.36 -4.51
N ASP A 181 5.26 -4.41 -5.78
CA ASP A 181 5.94 -5.16 -6.83
C ASP A 181 7.34 -4.61 -7.16
N SER A 182 7.69 -3.41 -6.65
CA SER A 182 8.99 -2.77 -6.82
C SER A 182 9.87 -2.80 -5.57
N LEU A 183 9.40 -3.41 -4.47
CA LEU A 183 10.09 -3.44 -3.18
C LEU A 183 10.64 -4.85 -2.89
N ASP A 184 11.80 -4.89 -2.21
CA ASP A 184 12.29 -6.12 -1.61
C ASP A 184 11.48 -6.49 -0.35
N VAL A 185 11.63 -7.74 0.10
CA VAL A 185 10.83 -8.30 1.20
C VAL A 185 11.18 -7.63 2.54
N GLU A 186 12.43 -7.25 2.75
CA GLU A 186 12.90 -6.60 3.96
C GLU A 186 12.29 -5.21 4.14
N VAL A 187 12.36 -4.37 3.11
CA VAL A 187 11.79 -3.01 3.09
C VAL A 187 10.27 -3.07 3.17
N LEU A 188 9.63 -3.99 2.46
CA LEU A 188 8.18 -4.19 2.55
C LEU A 188 7.75 -4.56 3.97
N ALA A 189 8.48 -5.48 4.62
CA ALA A 189 8.22 -5.89 5.99
C ALA A 189 8.37 -4.72 6.97
N GLU A 190 9.41 -3.89 6.81
CA GLU A 190 9.63 -2.70 7.64
C GLU A 190 8.44 -1.73 7.53
N ILE A 191 8.02 -1.41 6.30
CA ILE A 191 6.89 -0.51 6.04
C ILE A 191 5.59 -1.04 6.67
N VAL A 192 5.28 -2.32 6.47
CA VAL A 192 4.07 -2.96 7.03
C VAL A 192 4.10 -3.00 8.56
N SER A 193 5.28 -3.18 9.15
CA SER A 193 5.46 -3.22 10.61
C SER A 193 5.24 -1.85 11.26
N ALA A 194 5.67 -0.78 10.60
CA ALA A 194 5.52 0.60 11.07
C ALA A 194 4.12 1.19 10.82
N ALA A 195 3.35 0.59 9.91
CA ALA A 195 2.03 1.08 9.53
C ALA A 195 0.95 0.87 10.63
N PRO A 196 -0.09 1.74 10.66
CA PRO A 196 -1.28 1.51 11.48
C PRO A 196 -1.90 0.14 11.24
N GLN A 197 -2.48 -0.45 12.29
CA GLN A 197 -3.08 -1.79 12.22
C GLN A 197 -4.48 -1.77 11.58
N ASP A 198 -5.14 -0.62 11.61
CA ASP A 198 -6.47 -0.35 11.07
C ASP A 198 -6.45 0.21 9.64
N GLY A 199 -5.30 0.20 8.97
CA GLY A 199 -5.18 0.64 7.58
C GLY A 199 -6.00 -0.25 6.63
N VAL A 200 -6.84 0.36 5.79
CA VAL A 200 -7.78 -0.38 4.91
C VAL A 200 -7.06 -1.19 3.82
N LEU A 201 -5.86 -0.77 3.44
CA LEU A 201 -5.01 -1.48 2.47
C LEU A 201 -4.08 -2.50 3.12
N ARG A 202 -4.02 -2.56 4.45
CA ARG A 202 -3.12 -3.47 5.18
C ARG A 202 -3.35 -4.94 4.83
N PRO A 203 -4.60 -5.47 4.77
CA PRO A 203 -4.81 -6.88 4.41
C PRO A 203 -4.29 -7.22 3.02
N LEU A 204 -4.46 -6.33 2.03
CA LEU A 204 -3.92 -6.50 0.68
C LEU A 204 -2.39 -6.55 0.71
N THR A 205 -1.76 -5.62 1.44
CA THR A 205 -0.30 -5.57 1.54
C THR A 205 0.27 -6.78 2.29
N GLU A 206 -0.40 -7.25 3.35
CA GLU A 206 0.01 -8.45 4.09
C GLU A 206 -0.11 -9.73 3.25
N ALA A 207 -1.12 -9.86 2.37
CA ALA A 207 -1.21 -10.99 1.44
C ALA A 207 0.01 -11.05 0.51
N ARG A 208 0.42 -9.89 -0.03
CA ARG A 208 1.56 -9.82 -0.94
C ARG A 208 2.88 -10.00 -0.21
N LEU A 209 3.04 -9.44 0.98
CA LEU A 209 4.20 -9.70 1.84
C LEU A 209 4.31 -11.19 2.18
N ALA A 210 3.19 -11.89 2.41
CA ALA A 210 3.19 -13.32 2.64
C ALA A 210 3.75 -14.11 1.44
N VAL A 211 3.39 -13.71 0.22
CA VAL A 211 3.96 -14.28 -1.01
C VAL A 211 5.46 -14.00 -1.07
N SER A 212 5.90 -12.76 -0.86
CA SER A 212 7.32 -12.39 -0.87
C SER A 212 8.14 -13.16 0.17
N TYR A 213 7.61 -13.36 1.39
CA TYR A 213 8.25 -14.20 2.39
C TYR A 213 8.39 -15.64 1.91
N LEU A 214 7.35 -16.22 1.30
CA LEU A 214 7.40 -17.59 0.82
C LEU A 214 8.36 -17.76 -0.36
N GLU A 215 8.44 -16.77 -1.25
CA GLU A 215 9.43 -16.72 -2.34
C GLU A 215 10.85 -16.72 -1.79
N ALA A 216 11.11 -15.96 -0.73
CA ALA A 216 12.40 -15.86 -0.06
C ALA A 216 12.71 -17.04 0.90
N GLY A 217 11.79 -18.00 1.05
CA GLY A 217 11.97 -19.18 1.90
C GLY A 217 11.61 -18.99 3.39
N PHE A 218 11.09 -17.83 3.78
CA PHE A 218 10.64 -17.50 5.13
C PHE A 218 9.23 -18.05 5.40
N GLY A 219 9.10 -19.38 5.47
CA GLY A 219 7.80 -20.05 5.49
C GLY A 219 6.92 -19.78 6.71
N ASP A 220 7.50 -19.52 7.88
CA ASP A 220 6.72 -19.25 9.09
C ASP A 220 6.19 -17.81 9.10
N GLU A 221 7.03 -16.85 8.72
CA GLU A 221 6.67 -15.44 8.50
C GLU A 221 5.59 -15.32 7.42
N ALA A 222 5.74 -16.06 6.32
CA ALA A 222 4.76 -16.14 5.25
C ALA A 222 3.38 -16.56 5.76
N ARG A 223 3.31 -17.63 6.56
CA ARG A 223 2.03 -18.10 7.13
C ARG A 223 1.43 -17.11 8.12
N VAL A 224 2.26 -16.42 8.91
CA VAL A 224 1.79 -15.39 9.84
C VAL A 224 1.19 -14.21 9.08
N ALA A 225 1.88 -13.71 8.06
CA ALA A 225 1.39 -12.60 7.22
C ALA A 225 0.11 -12.98 6.47
N ALA A 226 0.06 -14.18 5.88
CA ALA A 226 -1.13 -14.70 5.20
C ALA A 226 -2.34 -14.81 6.14
N ARG A 227 -2.13 -15.29 7.37
CA ARG A 227 -3.19 -15.37 8.38
C ARG A 227 -3.75 -14.00 8.72
N ARG A 228 -2.87 -13.01 9.00
CA ARG A 228 -3.30 -11.64 9.33
C ARG A 228 -4.07 -11.00 8.18
N SER A 229 -3.62 -11.22 6.95
CA SER A 229 -4.32 -10.77 5.75
C SER A 229 -5.74 -11.32 5.64
N LEU A 230 -5.91 -12.65 5.82
CA LEU A 230 -7.23 -13.30 5.79
C LEU A 230 -8.13 -12.85 6.94
N ASP A 231 -7.58 -12.76 8.16
CA ASP A 231 -8.31 -12.30 9.34
C ASP A 231 -8.72 -10.81 9.20
N GLY A 232 -7.90 -10.02 8.49
CA GLY A 232 -8.17 -8.63 8.12
C GLY A 232 -9.17 -8.46 6.97
N GLY A 233 -9.67 -9.56 6.38
CA GLY A 233 -10.73 -9.54 5.39
C GLY A 233 -10.26 -9.19 3.97
N VAL A 234 -9.01 -9.55 3.60
CA VAL A 234 -8.57 -9.46 2.21
C VAL A 234 -9.53 -10.19 1.27
N ALA A 235 -9.71 -9.68 0.06
CA ALA A 235 -10.65 -10.21 -0.93
C ALA A 235 -10.02 -10.33 -2.32
N GLY A 236 -10.68 -11.07 -3.20
CA GLY A 236 -10.24 -11.24 -4.59
C GLY A 236 -8.99 -12.11 -4.70
N VAL A 237 -8.13 -11.79 -5.67
CA VAL A 237 -6.94 -12.59 -5.99
C VAL A 237 -5.95 -12.65 -4.83
N GLU A 238 -5.81 -11.56 -4.05
CA GLU A 238 -4.94 -11.55 -2.89
C GLU A 238 -5.41 -12.49 -1.76
N ALA A 239 -6.72 -12.75 -1.64
CA ALA A 239 -7.23 -13.73 -0.70
C ALA A 239 -6.89 -15.17 -1.12
N GLU A 240 -6.97 -15.46 -2.42
CA GLU A 240 -6.56 -16.76 -2.98
C GLU A 240 -5.06 -16.98 -2.76
N TRP A 241 -4.25 -15.95 -2.95
CA TRP A 241 -2.80 -16.01 -2.71
C TRP A 241 -2.48 -16.24 -1.23
N ALA A 242 -3.10 -15.50 -0.32
CA ALA A 242 -2.91 -15.71 1.12
C ALA A 242 -3.31 -17.13 1.55
N ALA A 243 -4.40 -17.68 1.00
CA ALA A 243 -4.79 -19.06 1.26
C ALA A 243 -3.76 -20.08 0.73
N GLY A 244 -3.27 -19.90 -0.50
CA GLY A 244 -2.21 -20.74 -1.08
C GLY A 244 -0.92 -20.71 -0.26
N VAL A 245 -0.52 -19.53 0.23
CA VAL A 245 0.68 -19.40 1.09
C VAL A 245 0.55 -20.23 2.37
N LEU A 246 -0.64 -20.35 2.96
CA LEU A 246 -0.85 -21.22 4.13
C LEU A 246 -0.60 -22.70 3.82
N GLU A 247 -0.81 -23.11 2.58
CA GLU A 247 -0.54 -24.47 2.06
C GLU A 247 0.90 -24.60 1.52
N GLY A 248 1.68 -23.50 1.52
CA GLY A 248 3.04 -23.45 1.00
C GLY A 248 3.11 -23.32 -0.53
N GLU A 249 2.00 -22.92 -1.16
CA GLU A 249 1.86 -22.69 -2.60
C GLU A 249 2.09 -21.23 -2.96
N LEU A 250 2.80 -21.00 -4.08
CA LEU A 250 3.02 -19.66 -4.63
C LEU A 250 2.01 -19.35 -5.74
N PRO A 251 1.68 -18.06 -5.95
CA PRO A 251 0.85 -17.64 -7.07
C PRO A 251 1.43 -18.06 -8.44
N PRO A 252 0.60 -18.22 -9.48
CA PRO A 252 1.08 -18.47 -10.83
C PRO A 252 2.07 -17.39 -11.30
N GLY A 253 3.20 -17.83 -11.87
CA GLY A 253 4.24 -16.92 -12.35
C GLY A 253 5.21 -16.43 -11.27
N ARG A 254 5.03 -16.86 -10.02
CA ARG A 254 6.00 -16.67 -8.93
C ARG A 254 6.73 -17.98 -8.65
N GLY A 255 8.01 -17.89 -8.29
CA GLY A 255 8.89 -19.02 -7.99
C GLY A 255 9.62 -18.81 -6.66
N ARG A 256 10.08 -19.88 -6.03
CA ARG A 256 10.97 -19.75 -4.87
C ARG A 256 12.32 -19.25 -5.36
N VAL A 257 12.75 -18.12 -4.83
CA VAL A 257 14.12 -17.66 -5.01
C VAL A 257 14.98 -18.52 -4.10
N THR A 258 15.72 -19.46 -4.69
CA THR A 258 16.59 -20.33 -3.88
C THR A 258 17.87 -19.57 -3.58
N THR A 259 18.02 -19.11 -2.33
CA THR A 259 19.23 -18.42 -1.88
C THR A 259 20.21 -19.41 -1.26
N PHE A 260 21.44 -19.45 -1.76
CA PHE A 260 22.52 -20.24 -1.18
C PHE A 260 23.90 -19.62 -1.42
N ALA A 261 24.88 -20.05 -0.65
CA ALA A 261 26.28 -19.69 -0.79
C ALA A 261 27.09 -20.87 -1.32
N ILE A 262 28.12 -20.58 -2.11
CA ILE A 262 29.18 -21.53 -2.44
C ILE A 262 30.41 -21.11 -1.64
N GLY A 263 30.99 -22.04 -0.89
CA GLY A 263 32.25 -21.85 -0.20
C GLY A 263 33.41 -22.05 -1.16
N ALA A 264 34.45 -21.23 -1.04
CA ALA A 264 35.71 -21.44 -1.73
C ALA A 264 36.87 -21.28 -0.75
N VAL A 265 37.81 -22.21 -0.76
CA VAL A 265 39.07 -22.11 0.00
C VAL A 265 40.19 -21.89 -1.00
N LEU A 266 40.87 -20.74 -0.89
CA LEU A 266 41.81 -20.26 -1.89
C LEU A 266 43.07 -19.70 -1.21
N PRO A 267 44.29 -19.93 -1.73
CA PRO A 267 45.51 -19.33 -1.21
C PRO A 267 45.67 -17.90 -1.70
N GLU A 268 44.93 -16.96 -1.10
CA GLU A 268 44.92 -15.55 -1.51
C GLU A 268 46.11 -14.78 -0.96
N THR A 269 46.59 -15.22 0.20
CA THR A 269 47.87 -14.81 0.74
C THR A 269 48.86 -15.99 0.75
N GLY A 270 50.12 -15.74 1.08
CA GLY A 270 51.18 -16.76 1.05
C GLY A 270 52.04 -16.74 -0.24
N PRO A 271 52.49 -17.89 -0.76
CA PRO A 271 53.43 -17.95 -1.88
C PRO A 271 52.92 -17.19 -3.12
N PRO A 272 53.71 -16.28 -3.73
CA PRO A 272 53.24 -15.41 -4.82
C PRO A 272 52.67 -16.15 -6.03
N ALA A 273 53.19 -17.34 -6.33
CA ALA A 273 52.71 -18.17 -7.42
C ALA A 273 51.31 -18.73 -7.16
N LEU A 274 50.98 -19.05 -5.90
CA LEU A 274 49.67 -19.56 -5.50
C LEU A 274 48.65 -18.42 -5.43
N ALA A 275 49.02 -17.27 -4.87
CA ALA A 275 48.16 -16.08 -4.83
C ALA A 275 47.76 -15.58 -6.23
N GLN A 276 48.68 -15.61 -7.20
CA GLN A 276 48.36 -15.23 -8.57
C GLN A 276 47.40 -16.20 -9.26
N TYR A 277 47.53 -17.50 -8.99
CA TYR A 277 46.59 -18.52 -9.45
C TYR A 277 45.22 -18.36 -8.75
N ALA A 278 45.27 -18.07 -7.45
CA ALA A 278 44.22 -17.62 -6.55
C ALA A 278 43.19 -16.69 -7.18
N LEU A 279 43.74 -15.57 -7.66
CA LEU A 279 42.98 -14.46 -8.23
C LEU A 279 42.14 -14.88 -9.44
N GLY A 280 42.71 -15.69 -10.34
CA GLY A 280 42.00 -16.13 -11.54
C GLY A 280 40.84 -17.07 -11.22
N ILE A 281 40.98 -17.91 -10.18
CA ILE A 281 39.87 -18.75 -9.71
C ILE A 281 38.78 -17.90 -9.08
N ARG A 282 39.13 -16.94 -8.22
CA ARG A 282 38.16 -16.00 -7.62
C ARG A 282 37.35 -15.29 -8.70
N GLU A 283 38.01 -14.67 -9.67
CA GLU A 283 37.33 -13.95 -10.75
C GLU A 283 36.40 -14.87 -11.55
N GLY A 284 36.80 -16.13 -11.77
CA GLY A 284 35.97 -17.14 -12.41
C GLY A 284 34.75 -17.54 -11.59
N ILE A 285 34.89 -17.68 -10.27
CA ILE A 285 33.80 -17.97 -9.34
C ILE A 285 32.82 -16.79 -9.31
N GLU A 286 33.30 -15.57 -9.15
CA GLU A 286 32.46 -14.36 -9.13
C GLU A 286 31.70 -14.17 -10.45
N LEU A 287 32.37 -14.43 -11.58
CA LEU A 287 31.71 -14.41 -12.89
C LEU A 287 30.64 -15.49 -13.01
N ALA A 288 30.92 -16.72 -12.55
CA ALA A 288 29.95 -17.81 -12.59
C ALA A 288 28.73 -17.54 -11.69
N VAL A 289 28.96 -17.03 -10.47
CA VAL A 289 27.90 -16.63 -9.54
C VAL A 289 26.99 -15.56 -10.14
N SER A 290 27.55 -14.61 -10.91
CA SER A 290 26.77 -13.55 -11.56
C SER A 290 26.08 -13.95 -12.87
N THR A 291 26.33 -15.15 -13.43
CA THR A 291 25.83 -15.52 -14.77
C THR A 291 25.03 -16.83 -14.88
N VAL A 292 25.15 -17.78 -13.94
CA VAL A 292 24.84 -19.19 -14.26
C VAL A 292 23.41 -19.64 -13.92
N LEU A 293 22.69 -19.00 -12.99
CA LEU A 293 21.47 -19.62 -12.43
C LEU A 293 20.15 -18.90 -12.72
N GLY A 294 20.17 -17.75 -13.42
CA GLY A 294 18.94 -17.01 -13.76
C GLY A 294 18.27 -16.34 -12.56
N ASP A 295 17.12 -15.71 -12.80
CA ASP A 295 16.47 -14.81 -11.82
C ASP A 295 15.86 -15.54 -10.60
N ASP A 296 15.77 -16.88 -10.64
CA ASP A 296 15.19 -17.73 -9.60
C ASP A 296 16.19 -18.10 -8.48
N PHE A 297 17.46 -17.66 -8.57
CA PHE A 297 18.52 -18.04 -7.64
C PHE A 297 19.38 -16.84 -7.25
N THR A 298 19.51 -16.61 -5.95
CA THR A 298 20.50 -15.69 -5.41
C THR A 298 21.67 -16.50 -4.88
N VAL A 299 22.78 -16.52 -5.63
CA VAL A 299 24.00 -17.20 -5.22
C VAL A 299 25.02 -16.21 -4.72
N THR A 300 25.64 -16.52 -3.58
CA THR A 300 26.77 -15.74 -3.04
C THR A 300 28.01 -16.62 -2.95
N ALA A 301 29.19 -16.02 -3.00
CA ALA A 301 30.45 -16.73 -2.76
C ALA A 301 31.01 -16.33 -1.39
N ARG A 302 31.40 -17.32 -0.58
CA ARG A 302 32.22 -17.09 0.62
C ARG A 302 33.61 -17.62 0.38
N ILE A 303 34.58 -16.73 0.38
CA ILE A 303 35.98 -17.08 0.11
C ILE A 303 36.76 -17.04 1.43
N ALA A 304 37.45 -18.13 1.73
CA ALA A 304 38.33 -18.26 2.87
C ALA A 304 39.79 -18.43 2.39
N ASP A 305 40.71 -17.73 3.05
CA ASP A 305 42.13 -17.70 2.67
C ASP A 305 42.94 -18.73 3.46
N ASP A 306 43.40 -19.79 2.81
CA ASP A 306 44.23 -20.84 3.42
C ASP A 306 45.73 -20.49 3.49
N GLN A 307 46.13 -19.35 2.92
CA GLN A 307 47.51 -18.87 2.87
C GLN A 307 48.51 -19.84 2.21
N GLY A 308 48.02 -20.84 1.48
CA GLY A 308 48.80 -21.97 0.97
C GLY A 308 49.19 -23.02 2.01
N ASP A 309 48.58 -23.01 3.20
CA ASP A 309 48.74 -24.03 4.24
C ASP A 309 47.65 -25.11 4.12
N PRO A 310 48.00 -26.37 3.80
CA PRO A 310 47.02 -27.45 3.63
C PRO A 310 46.30 -27.85 4.91
N LEU A 311 46.87 -27.60 6.10
CA LEU A 311 46.18 -27.88 7.37
C LEU A 311 45.11 -26.81 7.64
N LEU A 312 45.44 -25.54 7.39
CA LEU A 312 44.48 -24.45 7.48
C LEU A 312 43.36 -24.61 6.45
N GLY A 313 43.68 -25.04 5.23
CA GLY A 313 42.68 -25.32 4.20
C GLY A 313 41.66 -26.38 4.64
N ALA A 314 42.11 -27.46 5.29
CA ALA A 314 41.21 -28.49 5.81
C ALA A 314 40.28 -27.96 6.93
N GLU A 315 40.80 -27.13 7.83
CA GLU A 315 39.99 -26.48 8.88
C GLU A 315 38.94 -25.52 8.29
N LEU A 316 39.31 -24.73 7.27
CA LEU A 316 38.41 -23.78 6.62
C LEU A 316 37.32 -24.48 5.79
N ILE A 317 37.61 -25.64 5.19
CA ILE A 317 36.59 -26.46 4.53
C ILE A 317 35.56 -26.91 5.55
N GLU A 318 35.99 -27.47 6.68
CA GLU A 318 35.07 -27.90 7.74
C GLU A 318 34.21 -26.71 8.22
N GLU A 319 34.81 -25.54 8.49
CA GLU A 319 34.08 -24.33 8.90
C GLU A 319 33.00 -23.90 7.89
N LEU A 320 33.34 -23.92 6.60
CA LEU A 320 32.39 -23.58 5.54
C LEU A 320 31.28 -24.61 5.41
N GLU A 321 31.56 -25.91 5.56
CA GLU A 321 30.56 -26.98 5.47
C GLU A 321 29.53 -26.95 6.62
N VAL A 322 29.91 -26.51 7.82
CA VAL A 322 28.94 -26.41 8.95
C VAL A 322 28.08 -25.14 8.88
N THR A 323 28.35 -24.25 7.91
CA THR A 323 27.58 -23.01 7.78
C THR A 323 26.30 -23.26 6.98
N ASP A 324 25.13 -23.12 7.61
CA ASP A 324 23.79 -23.43 7.04
C ASP A 324 23.48 -22.83 5.66
N SER A 325 24.19 -21.79 5.24
CA SER A 325 23.99 -21.15 3.93
C SER A 325 24.88 -21.73 2.82
N VAL A 326 25.93 -22.49 3.14
CA VAL A 326 26.88 -23.02 2.14
C VAL A 326 26.40 -24.38 1.66
N VAL A 327 26.12 -24.53 0.36
CA VAL A 327 25.63 -25.80 -0.22
C VAL A 327 26.75 -26.68 -0.79
N GLY A 328 27.97 -26.16 -0.84
CA GLY A 328 29.15 -26.88 -1.30
C GLY A 328 30.41 -26.03 -1.21
N VAL A 329 31.56 -26.68 -1.09
CA VAL A 329 32.87 -26.04 -0.98
C VAL A 329 33.76 -26.44 -2.16
N VAL A 330 34.48 -25.46 -2.73
CA VAL A 330 35.48 -25.64 -3.79
C VAL A 330 36.86 -25.30 -3.21
N GLY A 331 37.83 -26.20 -3.36
CA GLY A 331 39.22 -25.99 -2.93
C GLY A 331 40.19 -26.62 -3.92
#